data_AF-A0A7S2YYI8-F1
#
_entry.id   AF-A0A7S2YYI8-F1
#
_cell.length_a   1.000
_cell.length_b   1.000
_cell.length_c   1.000
_cell.angle_alpha   90.00
_cell.angle_beta   90.00
_cell.angle_gamma   90.00
#
_symmetry.space_group_name_H-M   'P 1'
#
loop_
_entity.id
_entity.type
_entity.pdbx_description
1 polymer ?
#
loop_
_entity_poly.entity_id
_entity_poly.type
_entity_poly.pdbx_seq_one_letter_code
_entity_poly.pdbx_strand_id
1 'polypeptide(L)'
;SGVIADRVARMPGMTLTCVRKLFQCTSFVGTALSLVALSAANQPTAAMVCFIACFGFISVGQAGFVANTGDVAPPRLVGRLFGLANTFGSLGGILSTSAAGILSEMSGFGFAWVFRSTAAVLLTGAMLYARFASAEPAVG
;
A
#
# COMPACT_ATOMS: atom_id res chain seq x y z
N SER A 1 -0.51 -7.01 11.79
CA SER A 1 0.07 -6.23 12.90
C SER A 1 -0.97 -5.34 13.57
N GLY A 2 -1.85 -5.90 14.42
CA GLY A 2 -2.83 -5.11 15.20
C GLY A 2 -2.24 -4.59 16.51
N VAL A 3 -1.51 -5.45 17.23
CA VAL A 3 -0.95 -5.15 18.57
C VAL A 3 0.00 -3.95 18.59
N ILE A 4 0.83 -3.77 17.54
CA ILE A 4 1.77 -2.63 17.47
C ILE A 4 0.99 -1.34 17.17
N ALA A 5 0.01 -1.38 16.26
CA ALA A 5 -0.85 -0.24 15.98
C ALA A 5 -1.68 0.16 17.22
N ASP A 6 -2.19 -0.81 17.98
CA ASP A 6 -2.93 -0.57 19.22
C ASP A 6 -2.04 0.02 20.33
N ARG A 7 -0.77 -0.38 20.40
CA ARG A 7 0.19 0.20 21.35
C ARG A 7 0.54 1.64 20.99
N VAL A 8 0.70 1.95 19.70
CA VAL A 8 0.99 3.31 19.23
C VAL A 8 -0.25 4.21 19.35
N ALA A 9 -1.47 3.68 19.17
CA ALA A 9 -2.72 4.41 19.39
C ALA A 9 -3.00 4.75 20.86
N ARG A 10 -2.33 4.09 21.81
CA ARG A 10 -2.41 4.39 23.25
C ARG A 10 -1.39 5.45 23.70
N MET A 11 -0.53 5.96 22.81
CA MET A 11 0.41 7.03 23.15
C MET A 11 -0.32 8.37 23.30
N PRO A 12 -0.05 9.15 24.36
CA PRO A 12 -0.67 10.45 24.56
C PRO A 12 -0.32 11.39 23.40
N GLY A 13 -1.34 11.92 22.71
CA GLY A 13 -1.19 12.87 21.59
C GLY A 13 -1.32 12.27 20.18
N MET A 14 -1.46 10.95 20.01
CA MET A 14 -1.74 10.35 18.69
C MET A 14 -3.22 10.05 18.50
N THR A 15 -3.82 10.59 17.44
CA THR A 15 -5.16 10.18 16.98
C THR A 15 -5.07 8.87 16.22
N LEU A 16 -6.14 8.07 16.25
CA LEU A 16 -6.24 6.84 15.45
C LEU A 16 -5.95 7.10 13.96
N THR A 17 -6.43 8.24 13.44
CA THR A 17 -6.14 8.71 12.08
C THR A 17 -4.65 8.87 11.80
N CYS A 18 -3.90 9.47 12.73
CA CYS A 18 -2.46 9.65 12.58
C CYS A 18 -1.72 8.30 12.56
N VAL A 19 -2.11 7.37 13.45
CA VAL A 19 -1.53 6.01 13.48
C VAL A 19 -1.78 5.30 12.16
N ARG A 20 -3.03 5.28 11.67
CA ARG A 20 -3.36 4.56 10.43
C ARG A 20 -2.71 5.18 9.20
N LYS A 21 -2.59 6.51 9.15
CA LYS A 21 -1.78 7.20 8.13
C LYS A 21 -0.32 6.78 8.16
N LEU A 22 0.30 6.75 9.33
CA LEU A 22 1.70 6.34 9.48
C LEU A 22 1.95 4.91 9.02
N PHE A 23 1.12 3.95 9.44
CA PHE A 23 1.25 2.55 9.03
C PHE A 23 1.04 2.35 7.52
N GLN A 24 0.06 3.04 6.93
CA GLN A 24 -0.19 2.91 5.49
C GLN A 24 0.91 3.61 4.66
N CYS A 25 1.36 4.79 5.07
CA CYS A 25 2.42 5.52 4.38
C CYS A 25 3.75 4.79 4.49
N THR A 26 4.10 4.25 5.66
CA THR A 26 5.34 3.45 5.83
C THR A 26 5.31 2.18 4.98
N SER A 27 4.14 1.54 4.84
CA SER A 27 3.97 0.42 3.92
C SER A 27 4.22 0.83 2.47
N PHE A 28 3.58 1.91 1.98
CA PHE A 28 3.76 2.36 0.61
C PHE A 28 5.18 2.84 0.30
N VAL A 29 5.78 3.63 1.20
CA VAL A 29 7.15 4.12 1.04
C VAL A 29 8.16 2.98 1.13
N GLY A 30 8.00 2.06 2.09
CA GLY A 30 8.86 0.88 2.22
C GLY A 30 8.80 -0.01 0.99
N THR A 31 7.59 -0.27 0.48
CA THR A 31 7.37 -1.05 -0.75
C THR A 31 8.03 -0.36 -1.96
N ALA A 32 7.84 0.96 -2.11
CA ALA A 32 8.45 1.74 -3.19
C ALA A 32 9.98 1.71 -3.15
N LEU A 33 10.58 1.87 -1.97
CA LEU A 33 12.03 1.79 -1.78
C LEU A 33 12.57 0.40 -2.13
N SER A 34 11.90 -0.66 -1.70
CA SER A 34 12.27 -2.03 -2.05
C SER A 34 12.17 -2.31 -3.55
N LEU A 35 11.16 -1.75 -4.25
CA LEU A 35 11.02 -1.85 -5.71
C LEU A 35 12.12 -1.09 -6.46
N VAL A 36 12.50 0.10 -5.99
CA VAL A 36 13.62 0.86 -6.57
C VAL A 36 14.93 0.11 -6.37
N ALA A 37 15.18 -0.43 -5.17
CA ALA A 37 16.35 -1.25 -4.89
C ALA A 37 16.38 -2.53 -5.75
N LEU A 38 15.23 -3.19 -5.92
CA LEU A 38 15.06 -4.33 -6.81
C LEU A 38 15.39 -3.98 -8.27
N SER A 39 15.01 -2.78 -8.74
CA SER A 39 15.33 -2.32 -10.10
C SER A 39 16.82 -2.10 -10.35
N ALA A 40 17.62 -1.94 -9.28
CA ALA A 40 19.07 -1.74 -9.35
C ALA A 40 19.87 -3.00 -8.99
N ALA A 41 19.19 -4.09 -8.61
CA ALA A 41 19.85 -5.32 -8.19
C ALA A 41 20.37 -6.10 -9.40
N ASN A 42 21.69 -6.32 -9.45
CA ASN A 42 22.36 -7.11 -10.49
C ASN A 42 22.57 -8.58 -10.11
N GLN A 43 22.32 -8.94 -8.84
CA GLN A 43 22.49 -10.29 -8.32
C GLN A 43 21.13 -10.91 -7.95
N PRO A 44 20.88 -12.19 -8.28
CA PRO A 44 19.60 -12.84 -8.04
C PRO A 44 19.28 -12.95 -6.54
N THR A 45 20.29 -13.16 -5.68
CA THR A 45 20.12 -13.19 -4.22
C THR A 45 19.67 -11.83 -3.67
N ALA A 46 20.29 -10.74 -4.11
CA ALA A 46 19.91 -9.38 -3.73
C ALA A 46 18.47 -9.04 -4.20
N ALA A 47 18.11 -9.46 -5.41
CA ALA A 47 16.77 -9.30 -5.95
C ALA A 47 15.72 -10.03 -5.11
N MET A 48 15.98 -11.29 -4.72
CA MET A 48 15.07 -12.05 -3.86
C MET A 48 14.86 -11.40 -2.50
N VAL A 49 15.93 -10.92 -1.84
CA VAL A 49 15.82 -10.24 -0.54
C VAL A 49 14.96 -8.98 -0.66
N CYS A 50 15.19 -8.17 -1.70
CA CYS A 50 14.39 -6.96 -1.94
C CYS A 50 12.91 -7.30 -2.22
N PHE A 51 12.65 -8.39 -2.94
CA PHE A 51 11.30 -8.85 -3.23
C PHE A 51 10.58 -9.31 -1.96
N ILE A 52 11.24 -10.09 -1.09
CA ILE A 52 10.68 -10.52 0.19
C ILE A 52 10.39 -9.30 1.07
N ALA A 53 11.31 -8.33 1.14
CA ALA A 53 11.10 -7.10 1.90
C ALA A 53 9.88 -6.32 1.37
N CYS A 54 9.73 -6.22 0.05
CA CYS A 54 8.58 -5.61 -0.61
C CYS A 54 7.26 -6.26 -0.15
N PHE A 55 7.14 -7.59 -0.19
CA PHE A 55 5.95 -8.29 0.31
C PHE A 55 5.71 -8.10 1.81
N GLY A 56 6.79 -8.02 2.60
CA GLY A 56 6.71 -7.71 4.02
C GLY A 56 6.06 -6.35 4.29
N PHE A 57 6.50 -5.30 3.58
CA PHE A 57 5.90 -3.97 3.70
C PHE A 57 4.45 -3.92 3.23
N ILE A 58 4.10 -4.61 2.14
CA ILE A 58 2.71 -4.71 1.66
C ILE A 58 1.81 -5.33 2.74
N SER A 59 2.26 -6.40 3.40
CA SER A 59 1.50 -7.07 4.46
C SER A 59 1.17 -6.14 5.64
N VAL A 60 2.12 -5.28 6.03
CA VAL A 60 1.91 -4.28 7.10
C VAL A 60 0.81 -3.28 6.72
N GLY A 61 0.80 -2.81 5.47
CA GLY A 61 -0.22 -1.87 4.98
C GLY A 61 -1.60 -2.51 4.93
N GLN A 62 -1.71 -3.76 4.46
CA GLN A 62 -3.01 -4.42 4.35
C GLN A 62 -3.70 -4.56 5.72
N ALA A 63 -2.94 -4.86 6.77
CA ALA A 63 -3.45 -4.90 8.15
C ALA A 63 -3.99 -3.53 8.61
N GLY A 64 -3.33 -2.43 8.23
CA GLY A 64 -3.76 -1.07 8.55
C GLY A 64 -5.03 -0.64 7.80
N PHE A 65 -5.13 -1.00 6.52
CA PHE A 65 -6.30 -0.70 5.68
C PHE A 65 -7.58 -1.41 6.16
N VAL A 66 -7.49 -2.71 6.48
CA VAL A 66 -8.64 -3.49 6.96
C VAL A 66 -9.15 -2.90 8.28
N ALA A 67 -8.25 -2.60 9.21
CA ALA A 67 -8.63 -1.99 10.47
C ALA A 67 -9.20 -0.57 10.27
N ASN A 68 -8.63 0.25 9.38
CA ASN A 68 -9.12 1.61 9.10
C ASN A 68 -10.52 1.61 8.46
N THR A 69 -10.79 0.64 7.58
CA THR A 69 -12.11 0.51 6.94
C THR A 69 -13.18 0.12 7.95
N GLY A 70 -12.83 -0.71 8.95
CA GLY A 70 -13.72 -1.05 10.06
C GLY A 70 -13.99 0.12 11.01
N ASP A 71 -13.00 0.99 11.22
CA ASP A 71 -13.12 2.15 12.12
C ASP A 71 -13.95 3.30 11.49
N VAL A 72 -13.85 3.50 10.17
CA VAL A 72 -14.48 4.63 9.45
C VAL A 72 -15.92 4.35 9.01
N ALA A 73 -16.22 3.11 8.61
CA ALA A 73 -17.49 2.81 7.96
C ALA A 73 -18.60 2.56 9.00
N PRO A 74 -19.85 3.04 8.73
CA PRO A 74 -21.00 2.68 9.54
C PRO A 74 -21.16 1.16 9.58
N PRO A 75 -21.47 0.54 10.73
CA PRO A 75 -21.47 -0.94 10.89
C PRO A 75 -22.33 -1.68 9.84
N ARG A 76 -23.38 -1.02 9.34
CA ARG A 76 -24.30 -1.54 8.32
C ARG A 76 -23.78 -1.46 6.88
N LEU A 77 -22.77 -0.62 6.62
CA LEU A 77 -22.20 -0.37 5.28
C LEU A 77 -20.76 -0.87 5.11
N VAL A 78 -20.04 -1.24 6.19
CA VAL A 78 -18.66 -1.76 6.14
C VAL A 78 -18.48 -2.82 5.06
N GLY A 79 -19.34 -3.83 5.02
CA GLY A 79 -19.24 -4.93 4.05
C GLY A 79 -19.46 -4.49 2.60
N ARG A 80 -20.36 -3.53 2.34
CA ARG A 80 -20.62 -2.99 1.00
C ARG A 80 -19.46 -2.11 0.51
N LEU A 81 -18.92 -1.27 1.39
CA LEU A 81 -17.76 -0.43 1.09
C LEU A 81 -16.51 -1.28 0.85
N PHE A 82 -16.30 -2.32 1.65
CA PHE A 82 -15.19 -3.25 1.46
C PHE A 82 -15.35 -4.05 0.15
N GLY A 83 -16.57 -4.48 -0.19
CA GLY A 83 -16.86 -5.13 -1.47
C GLY A 83 -16.56 -4.22 -2.67
N LEU A 84 -17.05 -2.98 -2.62
CA LEU A 84 -16.79 -1.97 -3.66
C LEU A 84 -15.28 -1.70 -3.83
N ALA A 85 -14.56 -1.54 -2.71
CA ALA A 85 -13.10 -1.35 -2.72
C ALA A 85 -12.36 -2.53 -3.37
N ASN A 86 -12.80 -3.77 -3.10
CA ASN A 86 -12.24 -4.95 -3.76
C ASN A 86 -12.54 -4.99 -5.26
N THR A 87 -13.75 -4.61 -5.69
CA THR A 87 -14.08 -4.54 -7.12
C THR A 87 -13.17 -3.57 -7.87
N PHE A 88 -13.01 -2.34 -7.36
CA PHE A 88 -12.08 -1.38 -7.93
C PHE A 88 -10.63 -1.86 -7.85
N GLY A 89 -10.25 -2.52 -6.74
CA GLY A 89 -8.93 -3.13 -6.58
C GLY A 89 -8.64 -4.21 -7.62
N SER A 90 -9.60 -5.08 -7.91
CA SER A 90 -9.49 -6.12 -8.96
C SER A 90 -9.39 -5.52 -10.35
N LEU A 91 -10.21 -4.52 -10.67
CA LEU A 91 -10.12 -3.80 -11.96
C LEU A 91 -8.76 -3.11 -12.12
N GLY A 92 -8.29 -2.44 -11.07
CA GLY A 92 -6.96 -1.84 -11.04
C GLY A 92 -5.85 -2.88 -11.22
N GLY A 93 -6.00 -4.05 -10.60
CA GLY A 93 -5.08 -5.18 -10.77
C GLY A 93 -5.00 -5.67 -12.21
N ILE A 94 -6.14 -5.84 -12.89
CA ILE A 94 -6.20 -6.25 -14.30
C ILE A 94 -5.52 -5.21 -15.19
N LEU A 95 -5.82 -3.93 -15.01
CA LEU A 95 -5.21 -2.85 -15.80
C LEU A 95 -3.69 -2.76 -15.54
N SER A 96 -3.28 -2.91 -14.29
CA SER A 96 -1.87 -2.88 -13.90
C SER A 96 -1.07 -4.03 -14.49
N THR A 97 -1.62 -5.24 -14.56
CA THR A 97 -0.93 -6.39 -15.15
C THR A 97 -0.80 -6.26 -16.67
N SER A 98 -1.85 -5.79 -17.35
CA SER A 98 -1.79 -5.48 -18.78
C SER A 98 -0.73 -4.41 -19.09
N ALA A 99 -0.71 -3.32 -18.30
CA ALA A 99 0.29 -2.27 -18.45
C ALA A 99 1.71 -2.79 -18.20
N ALA A 100 1.92 -3.60 -17.16
CA ALA A 100 3.21 -4.21 -16.85
C ALA A 100 3.72 -5.11 -17.99
N GLY A 101 2.83 -5.88 -18.63
CA GLY A 101 3.14 -6.70 -19.80
C GLY A 101 3.64 -5.85 -20.97
N ILE A 102 2.89 -4.80 -21.34
CA ILE A 102 3.28 -3.88 -22.42
C ILE A 102 4.62 -3.21 -22.10
N LEU A 103 4.80 -2.68 -20.88
CA LEU A 103 6.04 -2.03 -20.46
C LEU A 103 7.24 -2.99 -20.51
N SER A 104 7.03 -4.28 -20.22
CA SER A 104 8.09 -5.29 -20.27
C SER A 104 8.44 -5.71 -21.70
N GLU A 105 7.48 -5.68 -22.64
CA GLU A 105 7.69 -6.07 -24.05
C GLU A 105 8.30 -4.95 -24.90
N MET A 106 8.17 -3.69 -24.48
CA MET A 106 8.86 -2.56 -25.11
C MET A 106 10.39 -2.77 -25.04
N SER A 107 10.97 -3.05 -26.20
CA SER A 107 12.17 -3.87 -26.44
C SER A 107 13.52 -3.27 -26.02
N GLY A 108 13.55 -2.47 -24.95
CA GLY A 108 14.78 -1.87 -24.42
C GLY A 108 14.72 -1.42 -22.96
N PHE A 109 13.56 -1.53 -22.29
CA PHE A 109 13.37 -0.99 -20.95
C PHE A 109 13.46 -2.07 -19.84
N GLY A 110 13.08 -3.32 -20.12
CA GLY A 110 13.14 -4.41 -19.14
C GLY A 110 12.30 -4.19 -17.87
N PHE A 111 12.33 -5.13 -16.93
CA PHE A 111 11.51 -5.08 -15.71
C PHE A 111 11.86 -3.92 -14.76
N ALA A 112 13.05 -3.31 -14.91
CA ALA A 112 13.45 -2.17 -14.09
C ALA A 112 12.48 -0.98 -14.24
N TRP A 113 11.96 -0.72 -15.45
CA TRP A 113 10.99 0.34 -15.68
C TRP A 113 9.60 0.01 -15.12
N VAL A 114 9.21 -1.26 -15.16
CA VAL A 114 8.00 -1.74 -14.49
C VAL A 114 8.11 -1.44 -12.99
N PHE A 115 9.20 -1.84 -12.33
CA PHE A 115 9.39 -1.60 -10.89
C PHE A 115 9.43 -0.12 -10.52
N ARG A 116 10.09 0.72 -11.32
CA ARG A 116 10.13 2.17 -11.08
C ARG A 116 8.78 2.84 -11.26
N SER A 117 8.02 2.44 -12.28
CA SER A 117 6.66 2.96 -12.49
C SER A 117 5.72 2.56 -11.34
N THR A 118 5.81 1.32 -10.86
CA THR A 118 5.06 0.86 -9.68
C THR A 118 5.46 1.64 -8.44
N ALA A 119 6.75 1.90 -8.22
CA ALA A 119 7.21 2.73 -7.10
C ALA A 119 6.64 4.16 -7.17
N ALA A 120 6.58 4.78 -8.36
CA ALA A 120 6.00 6.10 -8.54
C ALA A 120 4.49 6.12 -8.21
N VAL A 121 3.75 5.10 -8.65
CA VAL A 121 2.32 4.94 -8.31
C VAL A 121 2.13 4.77 -6.79
N LEU A 122 2.96 3.96 -6.13
CA LEU A 122 2.92 3.76 -4.68
C LEU A 122 3.20 5.05 -3.90
N LEU A 123 4.19 5.84 -4.33
CA LEU A 123 4.50 7.14 -3.71
C LEU A 123 3.38 8.15 -3.92
N THR A 124 2.79 8.19 -5.11
CA THR A 124 1.61 9.04 -5.39
C THR A 124 0.44 8.63 -4.52
N GLY A 125 0.19 7.31 -4.39
CA GLY A 125 -0.81 6.75 -3.49
C GLY A 125 -0.55 7.12 -2.02
N ALA A 126 0.72 7.11 -1.58
CA ALA A 126 1.11 7.55 -0.24
C ALA A 126 0.81 9.03 0.00
N MET A 127 1.11 9.90 -0.97
CA MET A 127 0.80 11.32 -0.87
C MET A 127 -0.72 11.56 -0.79
N LEU A 128 -1.49 10.91 -1.67
CA LEU A 128 -2.95 11.01 -1.66
C LEU A 128 -3.54 10.48 -0.35
N TYR A 129 -3.05 9.34 0.14
CA TYR A 129 -3.51 8.76 1.40
C TYR A 129 -3.16 9.67 2.59
N ALA A 130 -1.94 10.20 2.65
CA ALA A 130 -1.53 11.15 3.67
C ALA A 130 -2.43 12.40 3.69
N ARG A 131 -2.78 12.91 2.50
CA ARG A 131 -3.60 14.12 2.33
C ARG A 131 -5.08 13.90 2.63
N PHE A 132 -5.67 12.81 2.15
CA PHE A 132 -7.13 12.62 2.14
C PHE A 132 -7.67 11.56 3.10
N ALA A 133 -6.84 10.64 3.61
CA ALA A 133 -7.35 9.64 4.54
C ALA A 133 -7.81 10.32 5.85
N SER A 134 -8.91 9.85 6.40
CA SER A 134 -9.30 10.11 7.79
C SER A 134 -9.76 8.80 8.41
N ALA A 135 -9.51 8.61 9.71
CA ALA A 135 -10.02 7.49 10.50
C ALA A 135 -11.13 7.92 11.46
N GLU A 136 -11.69 9.13 11.30
CA GLU A 136 -12.83 9.57 12.08
C GLU A 136 -14.13 8.95 11.56
N PRO A 137 -15.04 8.51 12.45
CA PRO A 137 -16.35 8.03 12.07
C PRO A 137 -17.09 9.14 11.31
N ALA A 138 -17.54 8.84 10.10
CA ALA A 138 -18.52 9.68 9.44
C ALA A 138 -19.85 9.53 10.20
N VAL A 139 -20.17 10.55 11.00
CA VAL A 139 -21.43 10.77 11.73
C VAL A 139 -21.47 10.16 13.16
N GLY A 140 -21.57 11.06 14.15
CA GLY A 140 -22.21 10.81 15.44
C GLY A 140 -23.69 11.15 15.36
#